data_AF-A0A7S0UH03-F1
#
_entry.id   AF-A0A7S0UH03-F1
#
_cell.length_a   1.000
_cell.length_b   1.000
_cell.length_c   1.000
_cell.angle_alpha   90.00
_cell.angle_beta   90.00
_cell.angle_gamma   90.00
#
_symmetry.space_group_name_H-M   'P 1'
#
loop_
_entity.id
_entity.type
_entity.pdbx_description
1 polymer ?
#
loop_
_entity_poly.entity_id
_entity_poly.type
_entity_poly.pdbx_seq_one_letter_code
_entity_poly.pdbx_strand_id
1 'polypeptide(L)'
;FCYPRGKTAYAYVNSKFSFYSNNIKAVSLQMHEVGHNLGLAHSGQEGYEYGDRTGVMGYGRYLDDERFCYNPQKNYQLGWYMDKAETINPLDGSREFILNGISDYNNNSQDALVVLRLDQTSKEGDYYIGFNRAQGIHSDTPEDQNMVTIVRKEHGPLEYGQSWKVAALKPGEKHTIERFNGGNEDVSIVFLHLKNGADATVRITTDNDDEPTQSPTCEKRIRVELMTDAWPEDNSWFLEGDNGKEIAATETFTGGNKLFQQEVCLPENCLQYTFTILDSYGDGITGDGYYRVYDNCGTMVVNGADDESFFKREHTMAINDSCGDEPPVYCEDKAQESFQWKKKGKKRSCKHFAKKNKCNKKIRTSDGRDTFVWQLCEKSCERCGA
;
A
#
# COMPACT_ATOMS: atom_id res chain seq x y z
N PHE A 1 -42.82 -23.50 11.91
CA PHE A 1 -41.45 -23.73 11.40
C PHE A 1 -40.78 -24.75 12.31
N CYS A 2 -40.27 -25.86 11.77
CA CYS A 2 -39.46 -26.80 12.53
C CYS A 2 -38.00 -26.38 12.37
N TYR A 3 -37.43 -25.83 13.43
CA TYR A 3 -36.07 -25.31 13.42
C TYR A 3 -35.07 -26.46 13.21
N PRO A 4 -34.21 -26.44 12.17
CA PRO A 4 -33.31 -27.54 11.87
C PRO A 4 -32.39 -27.84 13.05
N ARG A 5 -32.32 -29.12 13.44
CA ARG A 5 -31.49 -29.57 14.57
C ARG A 5 -30.02 -29.26 14.29
N GLY A 6 -29.36 -28.55 15.21
CA GLY A 6 -27.92 -28.23 15.13
C GLY A 6 -27.55 -27.00 14.31
N LYS A 7 -28.52 -26.22 13.80
CA LYS A 7 -28.24 -24.95 13.11
C LYS A 7 -28.29 -23.76 14.08
N THR A 8 -27.41 -22.77 13.93
CA THR A 8 -27.40 -21.60 14.82
C THR A 8 -28.25 -20.44 14.29
N ALA A 9 -28.44 -20.41 12.97
CA ALA A 9 -29.38 -19.58 12.23
C ALA A 9 -29.83 -20.28 10.93
N TYR A 10 -30.92 -19.82 10.32
CA TYR A 10 -31.43 -20.32 9.04
C TYR A 10 -32.38 -19.32 8.36
N ALA A 11 -32.24 -19.16 7.05
CA ALA A 11 -33.15 -18.43 6.19
C ALA A 11 -33.52 -19.21 4.94
N TYR A 12 -34.72 -18.91 4.43
CA TYR A 12 -35.10 -19.34 3.09
C TYR A 12 -34.61 -18.31 2.06
N VAL A 13 -34.22 -18.79 0.88
CA VAL A 13 -33.88 -17.95 -0.26
C VAL A 13 -35.13 -17.23 -0.77
N ASN A 14 -35.03 -15.94 -1.11
CA ASN A 14 -36.14 -15.12 -1.64
C ASN A 14 -37.40 -15.15 -0.74
N SER A 15 -37.18 -15.03 0.57
CA SER A 15 -38.23 -15.09 1.58
C SER A 15 -38.16 -13.89 2.51
N LYS A 16 -39.21 -13.67 3.28
CA LYS A 16 -39.27 -12.65 4.34
C LYS A 16 -38.97 -13.19 5.73
N PHE A 17 -38.49 -14.43 5.82
CA PHE A 17 -38.33 -15.14 7.07
C PHE A 17 -36.88 -15.61 7.27
N SER A 18 -36.31 -15.18 8.40
CA SER A 18 -35.06 -15.66 8.96
C SER A 18 -35.30 -16.11 10.40
N PHE A 19 -34.61 -17.16 10.82
CA PHE A 19 -34.77 -17.78 12.13
C PHE A 19 -33.41 -17.84 12.81
N TYR A 20 -33.37 -17.40 14.07
CA TYR A 20 -32.14 -17.33 14.86
C TYR A 20 -32.37 -18.05 16.18
N SER A 21 -31.34 -18.75 16.66
CA SER A 21 -31.36 -19.25 18.03
C SER A 21 -31.19 -18.09 19.03
N ASN A 22 -31.69 -18.26 20.26
CA ASN A 22 -31.75 -17.20 21.28
C ASN A 22 -30.38 -16.59 21.68
N ASN A 23 -29.27 -17.19 21.26
CA ASN A 23 -27.92 -16.76 21.63
C ASN A 23 -27.16 -16.04 20.49
N ILE A 24 -27.81 -15.80 19.34
CA ILE A 24 -27.17 -15.08 18.24
C ILE A 24 -27.13 -13.58 18.52
N LYS A 25 -25.91 -13.06 18.66
CA LYS A 25 -25.64 -11.62 18.80
C LYS A 25 -24.92 -11.03 17.59
N ALA A 26 -24.09 -11.82 16.92
CA ALA A 26 -23.31 -11.37 15.78
C ALA A 26 -24.20 -10.81 14.64
N VAL A 27 -24.07 -9.50 14.39
CA VAL A 27 -24.78 -8.79 13.30
C VAL A 27 -24.43 -9.40 11.95
N SER A 28 -23.17 -9.83 11.75
CA SER A 28 -22.72 -10.49 10.52
C SER A 28 -23.49 -11.77 10.21
N LEU A 29 -23.78 -12.60 11.21
CA LEU A 29 -24.62 -13.79 11.04
C LEU A 29 -26.09 -13.44 10.79
N GLN A 30 -26.59 -12.37 11.44
CA GLN A 30 -27.94 -11.89 11.14
C GLN A 30 -28.06 -11.46 9.67
N MET A 31 -27.09 -10.67 9.19
CA MET A 31 -27.00 -10.20 7.82
C MET A 31 -26.74 -11.32 6.80
N HIS A 32 -26.05 -12.39 7.18
CA HIS A 32 -25.90 -13.59 6.34
C HIS A 32 -27.28 -14.17 5.98
N GLU A 33 -28.13 -14.38 6.98
CA GLU A 33 -29.48 -14.91 6.77
C GLU A 33 -30.39 -13.91 6.04
N VAL A 34 -30.25 -12.60 6.31
CA VAL A 34 -30.92 -11.56 5.50
C VAL A 34 -30.46 -11.62 4.05
N GLY A 35 -29.19 -11.93 3.78
CA GLY A 35 -28.68 -12.10 2.43
C GLY A 35 -29.42 -13.20 1.67
N HIS A 36 -29.69 -14.34 2.30
CA HIS A 36 -30.54 -15.37 1.69
C HIS A 36 -31.95 -14.87 1.38
N ASN A 37 -32.58 -14.16 2.32
CA ASN A 37 -33.88 -13.53 2.08
C ASN A 37 -33.87 -12.61 0.85
N LEU A 38 -32.75 -11.92 0.61
CA LEU A 38 -32.50 -11.05 -0.55
C LEU A 38 -32.03 -11.80 -1.81
N GLY A 39 -32.02 -13.13 -1.81
CA GLY A 39 -31.67 -13.94 -2.99
C GLY A 39 -30.18 -14.19 -3.18
N LEU A 40 -29.37 -13.98 -2.15
CA LEU A 40 -27.93 -14.23 -2.19
C LEU A 40 -27.62 -15.68 -1.79
N ALA A 41 -26.79 -16.37 -2.58
CA ALA A 41 -26.16 -17.61 -2.17
C ALA A 41 -24.88 -17.33 -1.35
N HIS A 42 -24.26 -18.40 -0.84
CA HIS A 42 -23.00 -18.29 -0.11
C HIS A 42 -21.86 -17.74 -0.98
N SER A 43 -20.78 -17.35 -0.30
CA SER A 43 -19.52 -16.91 -0.90
C SER A 43 -18.41 -17.87 -0.51
N GLY A 44 -17.84 -18.53 -1.52
CA GLY A 44 -16.87 -19.58 -1.37
C GLY A 44 -15.48 -19.21 -1.86
N GLN A 45 -14.50 -20.02 -1.49
CA GLN A 45 -13.12 -19.94 -1.97
C GLN A 45 -12.54 -21.36 -1.96
N GLU A 46 -11.72 -21.69 -2.96
CA GLU A 46 -10.95 -22.95 -3.01
C GLU A 46 -11.81 -24.21 -2.76
N GLY A 47 -13.04 -24.22 -3.28
CA GLY A 47 -13.97 -25.34 -3.13
C GLY A 47 -14.73 -25.39 -1.79
N TYR A 48 -14.42 -24.50 -0.84
CA TYR A 48 -15.19 -24.32 0.38
C TYR A 48 -16.34 -23.34 0.16
N GLU A 49 -17.58 -23.81 0.31
CA GLU A 49 -18.82 -23.04 0.04
C GLU A 49 -18.92 -21.71 0.82
N TYR A 50 -18.31 -21.62 2.00
CA TYR A 50 -18.28 -20.41 2.85
C TYR A 50 -16.88 -19.80 2.94
N GLY A 51 -15.96 -20.23 2.08
CA GLY A 51 -14.54 -19.91 2.18
C GLY A 51 -14.20 -18.44 1.95
N ASP A 52 -15.04 -17.67 1.25
CA ASP A 52 -14.77 -16.25 1.00
C ASP A 52 -15.29 -15.41 2.17
N ARG A 53 -14.37 -14.93 3.01
CA ARG A 53 -14.69 -14.17 4.22
C ARG A 53 -14.60 -12.67 3.99
N THR A 54 -14.34 -12.20 2.78
CA THR A 54 -14.33 -10.77 2.44
C THR A 54 -15.71 -10.12 2.58
N GLY A 55 -16.78 -10.92 2.63
CA GLY A 55 -18.12 -10.43 2.92
C GLY A 55 -18.97 -11.39 3.76
N VAL A 56 -20.11 -10.88 4.22
CA VAL A 56 -20.96 -11.59 5.20
C VAL A 56 -21.61 -12.88 4.69
N MET A 57 -21.58 -13.17 3.38
CA MET A 57 -22.13 -14.42 2.82
C MET A 57 -21.15 -15.62 2.85
N GLY A 58 -19.93 -15.43 3.37
CA GLY A 58 -19.05 -16.54 3.75
C GLY A 58 -19.01 -16.76 5.26
N TYR A 59 -17.92 -17.34 5.75
CA TYR A 59 -17.77 -17.68 7.16
C TYR A 59 -17.38 -16.47 8.02
N GLY A 60 -18.30 -16.04 8.89
CA GLY A 60 -18.05 -14.97 9.87
C GLY A 60 -17.14 -15.39 11.03
N ARG A 61 -16.69 -14.41 11.82
CA ARG A 61 -16.01 -14.65 13.12
C ARG A 61 -16.99 -14.75 14.30
N TYR A 62 -18.27 -14.46 14.05
CA TYR A 62 -19.38 -14.49 15.03
C TYR A 62 -19.14 -13.61 16.27
N LEU A 63 -18.40 -12.51 16.10
CA LEU A 63 -18.23 -11.52 17.16
C LEU A 63 -19.42 -10.56 17.17
N ASP A 64 -19.69 -10.01 18.36
CA ASP A 64 -20.65 -8.91 18.51
C ASP A 64 -20.08 -7.65 17.85
N ASP A 65 -20.95 -6.81 17.30
CA ASP A 65 -20.63 -5.49 16.73
C ASP A 65 -19.58 -5.41 15.59
N GLU A 66 -19.27 -6.53 14.91
CA GLU A 66 -18.39 -6.52 13.72
C GLU A 66 -18.97 -5.71 12.54
N ARG A 67 -18.14 -4.84 11.97
CA ARG A 67 -18.49 -3.97 10.83
C ARG A 67 -17.84 -4.46 9.54
N PHE A 68 -18.57 -5.28 8.79
CA PHE A 68 -18.24 -5.61 7.41
C PHE A 68 -19.49 -5.90 6.59
N CYS A 69 -19.36 -5.75 5.28
CA CYS A 69 -20.46 -5.70 4.33
C CYS A 69 -20.45 -6.91 3.40
N TYR A 70 -21.30 -6.90 2.38
CA TYR A 70 -21.24 -7.88 1.31
C TYR A 70 -20.03 -7.64 0.39
N ASN A 71 -19.53 -8.70 -0.25
CA ASN A 71 -18.45 -8.60 -1.24
C ASN A 71 -18.94 -7.91 -2.55
N PRO A 72 -18.05 -7.56 -3.50
CA PRO A 72 -18.43 -6.82 -4.70
C PRO A 72 -19.52 -7.48 -5.55
N GLN A 73 -19.46 -8.81 -5.72
CA GLN A 73 -20.47 -9.55 -6.50
C GLN A 73 -21.86 -9.42 -5.91
N LYS A 74 -21.98 -9.60 -4.59
CA LYS A 74 -23.25 -9.50 -3.87
C LYS A 74 -23.81 -8.08 -3.93
N ASN A 75 -22.95 -7.07 -3.77
CA ASN A 75 -23.35 -5.66 -3.91
C ASN A 75 -23.92 -5.35 -5.31
N TYR A 76 -23.31 -5.89 -6.36
CA TYR A 76 -23.82 -5.76 -7.73
C TYR A 76 -25.19 -6.46 -7.89
N GLN A 77 -25.33 -7.70 -7.41
CA GLN A 77 -26.58 -8.46 -7.49
C GLN A 77 -27.75 -7.75 -6.77
N LEU A 78 -27.47 -7.10 -5.64
CA LEU A 78 -28.44 -6.32 -4.88
C LEU A 78 -28.83 -5.00 -5.56
N GLY A 79 -28.03 -4.52 -6.50
CA GLY A 79 -28.24 -3.25 -7.19
C GLY A 79 -28.05 -2.01 -6.31
N TRP A 80 -27.33 -2.12 -5.20
CA TRP A 80 -27.20 -1.04 -4.22
C TRP A 80 -26.35 0.14 -4.67
N TYR A 81 -25.40 -0.08 -5.58
CA TYR A 81 -24.43 0.92 -6.03
C TYR A 81 -24.39 1.04 -7.56
N MET A 82 -25.54 0.89 -8.23
CA MET A 82 -25.57 0.86 -9.70
C MET A 82 -25.21 2.19 -10.38
N ASP A 83 -25.30 3.30 -9.65
CA ASP A 83 -24.78 4.61 -10.07
C ASP A 83 -23.25 4.70 -9.98
N LYS A 84 -22.62 3.75 -9.30
CA LYS A 84 -21.18 3.58 -9.12
C LYS A 84 -20.74 2.17 -9.54
N ALA A 85 -21.48 1.54 -10.44
CA ALA A 85 -21.11 0.25 -11.01
C ALA A 85 -21.02 0.35 -12.52
N GLU A 86 -19.99 -0.28 -13.08
CA GLU A 86 -19.79 -0.34 -14.53
C GLU A 86 -19.71 -1.80 -14.98
N THR A 87 -20.29 -2.09 -16.14
CA THR A 87 -20.12 -3.37 -16.83
C THR A 87 -19.37 -3.11 -18.12
N ILE A 88 -18.29 -3.86 -18.33
CA ILE A 88 -17.50 -3.80 -19.54
C ILE A 88 -17.34 -5.18 -20.15
N ASN A 89 -17.16 -5.22 -21.48
CA ASN A 89 -16.47 -6.32 -22.12
C ASN A 89 -14.97 -6.00 -22.12
N PRO A 90 -14.13 -6.75 -21.39
CA PRO A 90 -12.69 -6.45 -21.31
C PRO A 90 -11.97 -6.64 -22.66
N LEU A 91 -12.59 -7.30 -23.63
CA LEU A 91 -12.04 -7.49 -24.98
C LEU A 91 -12.19 -6.27 -25.89
N ASP A 92 -12.90 -5.22 -25.45
CA ASP A 92 -13.08 -3.98 -26.21
C ASP A 92 -11.88 -3.02 -26.10
N GLY A 93 -10.80 -3.45 -25.41
CA GLY A 93 -9.53 -2.74 -25.28
C GLY A 93 -9.18 -2.37 -23.84
N SER A 94 -7.91 -2.06 -23.61
CA SER A 94 -7.37 -1.74 -22.28
C SER A 94 -7.93 -0.44 -21.69
N ARG A 95 -8.26 -0.48 -20.39
CA ARG A 95 -8.81 0.66 -19.65
C ARG A 95 -8.36 0.66 -18.18
N GLU A 96 -8.29 1.85 -17.60
CA GLU A 96 -8.09 2.04 -16.17
C GLU A 96 -9.39 2.47 -15.49
N PHE A 97 -9.59 2.02 -14.25
CA PHE A 97 -10.74 2.33 -13.42
C PHE A 97 -10.29 2.68 -12.02
N ILE A 98 -11.08 3.51 -11.34
CA ILE A 98 -10.87 3.84 -9.93
C ILE A 98 -11.96 3.12 -9.13
N LEU A 99 -11.57 2.39 -8.09
CA LEU A 99 -12.46 1.61 -7.24
C LEU A 99 -12.48 2.18 -5.81
N ASN A 100 -13.65 2.56 -5.33
CA ASN A 100 -13.86 3.01 -3.96
C ASN A 100 -14.27 1.85 -3.06
N GLY A 101 -13.82 1.92 -1.80
CA GLY A 101 -14.39 1.11 -0.75
C GLY A 101 -15.87 1.45 -0.55
N ILE A 102 -16.65 0.47 -0.10
CA ILE A 102 -18.10 0.63 0.14
C ILE A 102 -18.38 1.80 1.12
N SER A 103 -17.53 1.96 2.13
CA SER A 103 -17.64 3.05 3.11
C SER A 103 -17.47 4.45 2.51
N ASP A 104 -16.85 4.57 1.34
CA ASP A 104 -16.55 5.83 0.66
C ASP A 104 -17.45 6.06 -0.57
N TYR A 105 -18.54 5.29 -0.69
CA TYR A 105 -19.52 5.45 -1.76
C TYR A 105 -20.01 6.90 -1.92
N ASN A 106 -20.23 7.61 -0.81
CA ASN A 106 -20.69 9.00 -0.80
C ASN A 106 -19.56 10.04 -0.98
N ASN A 107 -18.32 9.61 -1.20
CA ASN A 107 -17.22 10.55 -1.40
C ASN A 107 -17.35 11.22 -2.79
N ASN A 108 -16.97 12.48 -2.91
CA ASN A 108 -17.23 13.33 -4.09
C ASN A 108 -16.44 12.95 -5.37
N SER A 109 -15.82 11.76 -5.42
CA SER A 109 -15.16 11.25 -6.62
C SER A 109 -16.23 10.78 -7.62
N GLN A 110 -16.56 11.63 -8.60
CA GLN A 110 -17.62 11.33 -9.56
C GLN A 110 -17.31 10.08 -10.39
N ASP A 111 -16.02 9.80 -10.64
CA ASP A 111 -15.57 8.76 -11.58
C ASP A 111 -15.23 7.41 -10.93
N ALA A 112 -15.28 7.32 -9.59
CA ALA A 112 -14.94 6.07 -8.92
C ALA A 112 -16.12 5.09 -8.84
N LEU A 113 -15.82 3.80 -8.93
CA LEU A 113 -16.78 2.70 -8.90
C LEU A 113 -16.73 1.94 -7.57
N VAL A 114 -17.85 1.46 -7.07
CA VAL A 114 -17.89 0.47 -5.98
C VAL A 114 -17.71 -0.95 -6.54
N VAL A 115 -18.22 -1.22 -7.75
CA VAL A 115 -18.10 -2.52 -8.40
C VAL A 115 -17.86 -2.38 -9.91
N LEU A 116 -16.83 -3.05 -10.41
CA LEU A 116 -16.61 -3.25 -11.84
C LEU A 116 -16.96 -4.69 -12.21
N ARG A 117 -17.85 -4.88 -13.18
CA ARG A 117 -18.24 -6.19 -13.73
C ARG A 117 -17.55 -6.41 -15.07
N LEU A 118 -16.86 -7.55 -15.21
CA LEU A 118 -16.37 -8.05 -16.49
C LEU A 118 -17.40 -9.05 -17.05
N ASP A 119 -18.06 -8.67 -18.13
CA ASP A 119 -19.16 -9.42 -18.74
C ASP A 119 -18.67 -10.61 -19.56
N GLN A 120 -19.09 -11.82 -19.20
CA GLN A 120 -18.85 -13.02 -20.00
C GLN A 120 -19.99 -13.24 -20.98
N THR A 121 -19.86 -12.69 -22.18
CA THR A 121 -20.89 -12.77 -23.24
C THR A 121 -21.11 -14.18 -23.80
N SER A 122 -20.09 -15.04 -23.73
CA SER A 122 -20.12 -16.39 -24.35
C SER A 122 -19.97 -17.53 -23.36
N LYS A 123 -19.82 -17.24 -22.07
CA LYS A 123 -19.64 -18.23 -21.00
C LYS A 123 -20.45 -17.80 -19.78
N GLU A 124 -21.00 -18.76 -19.05
CA GLU A 124 -21.62 -18.41 -17.78
C GLU A 124 -20.59 -17.99 -16.74
N GLY A 125 -20.96 -16.99 -15.96
CA GLY A 125 -20.28 -16.59 -14.74
C GLY A 125 -19.25 -15.50 -14.95
N ASP A 126 -19.75 -14.28 -14.75
CA ASP A 126 -19.00 -13.02 -14.80
C ASP A 126 -18.04 -12.86 -13.62
N TYR A 127 -17.12 -11.92 -13.78
CA TYR A 127 -16.22 -11.48 -12.72
C TYR A 127 -16.63 -10.10 -12.19
N TYR A 128 -16.43 -9.91 -10.91
CA TYR A 128 -16.76 -8.71 -10.16
C TYR A 128 -15.53 -8.28 -9.39
N ILE A 129 -15.13 -7.04 -9.57
CA ILE A 129 -13.94 -6.46 -9.00
C ILE A 129 -14.37 -5.32 -8.08
N GLY A 130 -13.83 -5.28 -6.87
CA GLY A 130 -14.07 -4.20 -5.94
C GLY A 130 -12.96 -4.07 -4.90
N PHE A 131 -12.85 -2.89 -4.30
CA PHE A 131 -11.82 -2.58 -3.32
C PHE A 131 -12.31 -2.89 -1.90
N ASN A 132 -11.70 -3.88 -1.26
CA ASN A 132 -12.10 -4.39 0.06
C ASN A 132 -11.50 -3.54 1.19
N ARG A 133 -11.78 -2.23 1.15
CA ARG A 133 -11.18 -1.22 2.02
C ARG A 133 -11.65 -1.37 3.46
N ALA A 134 -10.72 -1.56 4.39
CA ALA A 134 -11.01 -1.76 5.81
C ALA A 134 -11.22 -0.41 6.53
N GLN A 135 -12.31 0.29 6.20
CA GLN A 135 -12.67 1.55 6.85
C GLN A 135 -14.18 1.63 7.16
N GLY A 136 -14.56 2.41 8.18
CA GLY A 136 -15.95 2.81 8.42
C GLY A 136 -16.87 1.65 8.75
N ILE A 137 -17.93 1.46 7.95
CA ILE A 137 -18.87 0.34 8.10
C ILE A 137 -18.28 -1.01 7.63
N HIS A 138 -17.06 -0.97 7.11
CA HIS A 138 -16.33 -2.13 6.57
C HIS A 138 -14.96 -2.34 7.26
N SER A 139 -14.69 -1.65 8.37
CA SER A 139 -13.38 -1.67 9.04
C SER A 139 -12.96 -3.04 9.56
N ASP A 140 -13.91 -3.90 9.87
CA ASP A 140 -13.66 -5.17 10.54
C ASP A 140 -13.73 -6.34 9.55
N THR A 141 -13.63 -6.06 8.23
CA THR A 141 -13.62 -7.11 7.20
C THR A 141 -12.52 -8.13 7.50
N PRO A 142 -12.84 -9.43 7.64
CA PRO A 142 -11.96 -10.36 8.33
C PRO A 142 -10.85 -10.94 7.45
N GLU A 143 -10.86 -10.61 6.16
CA GLU A 143 -9.98 -11.18 5.13
C GLU A 143 -9.72 -10.14 4.03
N ASP A 144 -8.52 -10.17 3.44
CA ASP A 144 -8.10 -9.33 2.31
C ASP A 144 -8.34 -7.83 2.50
N GLN A 145 -8.07 -7.33 3.70
CA GLN A 145 -8.21 -5.91 4.04
C GLN A 145 -7.35 -5.04 3.12
N ASN A 146 -7.96 -3.99 2.56
CA ASN A 146 -7.28 -3.03 1.67
C ASN A 146 -6.68 -3.68 0.40
N MET A 147 -7.34 -4.73 -0.11
CA MET A 147 -6.97 -5.39 -1.36
C MET A 147 -8.06 -5.24 -2.41
N VAL A 148 -7.68 -5.32 -3.68
CA VAL A 148 -8.64 -5.45 -4.79
C VAL A 148 -9.06 -6.92 -4.87
N THR A 149 -10.32 -7.19 -4.59
CA THR A 149 -10.88 -8.54 -4.64
C THR A 149 -11.54 -8.82 -5.98
N ILE A 150 -11.32 -10.02 -6.50
CA ILE A 150 -11.90 -10.51 -7.75
C ILE A 150 -12.77 -11.71 -7.41
N VAL A 151 -14.07 -11.60 -7.69
CA VAL A 151 -15.08 -12.61 -7.35
C VAL A 151 -15.76 -13.06 -8.63
N ARG A 152 -15.88 -14.37 -8.84
CA ARG A 152 -16.64 -14.97 -9.94
C ARG A 152 -18.00 -15.44 -9.45
N LYS A 153 -19.06 -15.20 -10.23
CA LYS A 153 -20.42 -15.66 -9.92
C LYS A 153 -20.78 -16.87 -10.78
N GLU A 154 -21.49 -17.85 -10.25
CA GLU A 154 -22.18 -18.87 -11.06
C GLU A 154 -23.52 -18.33 -11.57
N HIS A 155 -23.93 -18.74 -12.78
CA HIS A 155 -25.16 -18.28 -13.44
C HIS A 155 -25.19 -16.76 -13.72
N GLY A 156 -26.36 -16.22 -14.04
CA GLY A 156 -26.52 -14.81 -14.40
C GLY A 156 -26.18 -13.84 -13.27
N PRO A 157 -25.95 -12.56 -13.61
CA PRO A 157 -25.51 -11.51 -12.68
C PRO A 157 -26.53 -11.22 -11.57
N LEU A 158 -27.82 -11.39 -11.85
CA LEU A 158 -28.92 -11.12 -10.93
C LEU A 158 -29.58 -12.40 -10.39
N GLU A 159 -29.14 -13.56 -10.87
CA GLU A 159 -29.74 -14.85 -10.52
C GLU A 159 -29.17 -15.39 -9.20
N TYR A 160 -29.92 -16.27 -8.54
CA TYR A 160 -29.37 -17.01 -7.40
C TYR A 160 -28.22 -17.91 -7.86
N GLY A 161 -27.08 -17.84 -7.18
CA GLY A 161 -25.92 -18.69 -7.49
C GLY A 161 -24.74 -18.43 -6.58
N GLN A 162 -23.91 -19.44 -6.41
CA GLN A 162 -22.69 -19.36 -5.59
C GLN A 162 -21.74 -18.32 -6.17
N SER A 163 -21.09 -17.55 -5.30
CA SER A 163 -19.93 -16.75 -5.71
C SER A 163 -18.65 -17.36 -5.19
N TRP A 164 -17.56 -17.19 -5.94
CA TRP A 164 -16.25 -17.72 -5.64
C TRP A 164 -15.22 -16.61 -5.68
N LYS A 165 -14.56 -16.32 -4.57
CA LYS A 165 -13.39 -15.44 -4.59
C LYS A 165 -12.28 -16.14 -5.38
N VAL A 166 -11.77 -15.43 -6.38
CA VAL A 166 -10.78 -15.93 -7.34
C VAL A 166 -9.39 -15.45 -6.97
N ALA A 167 -9.28 -14.18 -6.61
CA ALA A 167 -8.02 -13.56 -6.23
C ALA A 167 -8.28 -12.34 -5.35
N ALA A 168 -7.26 -11.97 -4.59
CA ALA A 168 -7.14 -10.68 -3.95
C ALA A 168 -5.76 -10.13 -4.31
N LEU A 169 -5.71 -8.87 -4.72
CA LEU A 169 -4.51 -8.20 -5.21
C LEU A 169 -4.10 -7.09 -4.26
N LYS A 170 -2.80 -7.01 -3.98
CA LYS A 170 -2.13 -5.84 -3.41
C LYS A 170 -1.68 -4.89 -4.53
N PRO A 171 -1.32 -3.63 -4.22
CA PRO A 171 -0.74 -2.73 -5.21
C PRO A 171 0.47 -3.37 -5.92
N GLY A 172 0.51 -3.24 -7.24
CA GLY A 172 1.51 -3.86 -8.12
C GLY A 172 1.22 -5.31 -8.53
N GLU A 173 0.27 -5.99 -7.89
CA GLU A 173 -0.07 -7.37 -8.23
C GLU A 173 -1.05 -7.47 -9.41
N LYS A 174 -0.99 -8.62 -10.09
CA LYS A 174 -1.81 -8.94 -11.26
C LYS A 174 -2.48 -10.30 -11.09
N HIS A 175 -3.72 -10.40 -11.53
CA HIS A 175 -4.41 -11.66 -11.78
C HIS A 175 -4.77 -11.80 -13.26
N THR A 176 -4.50 -12.95 -13.85
CA THR A 176 -4.88 -13.27 -15.22
C THR A 176 -6.04 -14.25 -15.23
N ILE A 177 -7.13 -13.86 -15.89
CA ILE A 177 -8.24 -14.74 -16.24
C ILE A 177 -7.92 -15.35 -17.59
N GLU A 178 -7.52 -16.62 -17.58
CA GLU A 178 -7.20 -17.36 -18.80
C GLU A 178 -8.46 -17.61 -19.65
N ARG A 179 -8.31 -17.50 -20.97
CA ARG A 179 -9.31 -17.86 -21.97
C ARG A 179 -10.66 -17.22 -21.68
N PHE A 180 -10.67 -15.89 -21.55
CA PHE A 180 -11.89 -15.12 -21.31
C PHE A 180 -12.93 -15.41 -22.41
N ASN A 181 -14.21 -15.51 -22.04
CA ASN A 181 -15.29 -15.98 -22.92
C ASN A 181 -15.09 -17.40 -23.52
N GLY A 182 -14.17 -18.20 -22.98
CA GLY A 182 -13.77 -19.49 -23.56
C GLY A 182 -12.90 -19.37 -24.81
N GLY A 183 -12.53 -18.14 -25.20
CA GLY A 183 -11.70 -17.82 -26.35
C GLY A 183 -10.22 -18.13 -26.13
N ASN A 184 -9.37 -17.45 -26.90
CA ASN A 184 -7.91 -17.59 -26.84
C ASN A 184 -7.22 -16.36 -26.24
N GLU A 185 -7.98 -15.36 -25.80
CA GLU A 185 -7.42 -14.18 -25.14
C GLU A 185 -7.59 -14.31 -23.64
N ASP A 186 -6.51 -14.00 -22.92
CA ASP A 186 -6.55 -13.84 -21.48
C ASP A 186 -6.82 -12.38 -21.14
N VAL A 187 -7.44 -12.17 -19.98
CA VAL A 187 -7.74 -10.84 -19.44
C VAL A 187 -6.94 -10.65 -18.17
N SER A 188 -6.16 -9.59 -18.12
CA SER A 188 -5.29 -9.26 -17.01
C SER A 188 -5.88 -8.11 -16.20
N ILE A 189 -5.98 -8.32 -14.88
CA ILE A 189 -6.44 -7.32 -13.91
C ILE A 189 -5.23 -6.97 -13.06
N VAL A 190 -4.80 -5.71 -13.12
CA VAL A 190 -3.65 -5.21 -12.36
C VAL A 190 -4.15 -4.18 -11.36
N PHE A 191 -3.86 -4.38 -10.08
CA PHE A 191 -4.04 -3.31 -9.10
C PHE A 191 -2.81 -2.41 -9.17
N LEU A 192 -2.96 -1.22 -9.75
CA LEU A 192 -1.81 -0.33 -9.97
C LEU A 192 -1.36 0.29 -8.64
N HIS A 193 -2.26 1.01 -7.98
CA HIS A 193 -1.92 1.82 -6.80
C HIS A 193 -3.17 2.42 -6.13
N LEU A 194 -3.01 2.99 -4.95
CA LEU A 194 -4.04 3.83 -4.30
C LEU A 194 -3.96 5.27 -4.79
N LYS A 195 -5.04 5.79 -5.34
CA LYS A 195 -5.23 7.22 -5.61
C LYS A 195 -5.61 7.92 -4.31
N ASN A 196 -4.89 8.98 -3.95
CA ASN A 196 -5.11 9.78 -2.74
C ASN A 196 -5.09 8.95 -1.43
N GLY A 197 -4.45 7.79 -1.42
CA GLY A 197 -4.41 6.88 -0.26
C GLY A 197 -5.76 6.23 0.11
N ALA A 198 -6.79 6.33 -0.74
CA ALA A 198 -8.14 5.87 -0.40
C ALA A 198 -8.83 5.05 -1.50
N ASP A 199 -8.59 5.35 -2.77
CA ASP A 199 -9.31 4.73 -3.89
C ASP A 199 -8.35 3.85 -4.70
N ALA A 200 -8.71 2.62 -5.05
CA ALA A 200 -7.83 1.71 -5.78
C ALA A 200 -7.90 1.92 -7.30
N THR A 201 -6.77 2.26 -7.93
CA THR A 201 -6.68 2.32 -9.39
C THR A 201 -6.35 0.94 -9.96
N VAL A 202 -7.22 0.39 -10.81
CA VAL A 202 -7.01 -0.90 -11.48
C VAL A 202 -6.91 -0.71 -12.99
N ARG A 203 -6.10 -1.54 -13.65
CA ARG A 203 -6.02 -1.60 -15.11
C ARG A 203 -6.48 -2.97 -15.59
N ILE A 204 -7.32 -2.97 -16.63
CA ILE A 204 -7.76 -4.15 -17.35
C ILE A 204 -7.08 -4.15 -18.72
N THR A 205 -6.41 -5.23 -19.09
CA THR A 205 -5.78 -5.42 -20.42
C THR A 205 -6.13 -6.80 -20.98
N THR A 206 -5.98 -6.96 -22.30
CA THR A 206 -5.97 -8.27 -22.97
C THR A 206 -4.57 -8.59 -23.47
N ASP A 207 -4.28 -9.87 -23.73
CA ASP A 207 -2.98 -10.29 -24.27
C ASP A 207 -2.62 -9.63 -25.62
N ASN A 208 -3.62 -9.21 -26.40
CA ASN A 208 -3.40 -8.49 -27.66
C ASN A 208 -3.09 -6.99 -27.46
N ASP A 209 -3.38 -6.45 -26.27
CA ASP A 209 -3.03 -5.10 -25.84
C ASP A 209 -1.73 -5.05 -25.02
N ASP A 210 -1.03 -6.18 -24.86
CA ASP A 210 0.39 -6.20 -24.51
C ASP A 210 1.22 -5.68 -25.71
N GLU A 211 1.03 -4.41 -26.09
CA GLU A 211 2.23 -3.66 -26.44
C GLU A 211 3.14 -3.78 -25.21
N PRO A 212 4.42 -4.15 -25.37
CA PRO A 212 5.35 -4.04 -24.27
C PRO A 212 5.47 -2.54 -23.98
N THR A 213 4.65 -2.01 -23.08
CA THR A 213 5.18 -1.09 -22.10
C THR A 213 6.27 -1.91 -21.45
N GLN A 214 7.52 -1.69 -21.87
CA GLN A 214 8.69 -2.30 -21.27
C GLN A 214 8.37 -2.46 -19.79
N SER A 215 8.33 -3.71 -19.28
CA SER A 215 8.50 -3.89 -17.84
C SER A 215 9.63 -2.95 -17.48
N PRO A 216 9.41 -1.90 -16.67
CA PRO A 216 10.41 -0.87 -16.50
C PRO A 216 11.66 -1.62 -16.12
N THR A 217 12.68 -1.57 -17.00
CA THR A 217 14.00 -2.04 -16.62
C THR A 217 14.28 -1.27 -15.34
N CYS A 218 14.45 -2.00 -14.24
CA CYS A 218 14.60 -1.40 -12.91
C CYS A 218 16.00 -0.78 -12.76
N GLU A 219 16.36 0.07 -13.72
CA GLU A 219 17.62 0.80 -13.77
C GLU A 219 17.64 1.86 -12.66
N LYS A 220 16.48 2.44 -12.38
CA LYS A 220 16.24 3.34 -11.25
C LYS A 220 15.51 2.59 -10.15
N ARG A 221 16.09 2.58 -8.96
CA ARG A 221 15.47 2.03 -7.75
C ARG A 221 15.81 2.87 -6.53
N ILE A 222 14.94 2.79 -5.54
CA ILE A 222 15.19 3.26 -4.18
C ILE A 222 15.12 2.10 -3.22
N ARG A 223 15.72 2.27 -2.03
CA ARG A 223 15.48 1.41 -0.89
C ARG A 223 14.76 2.19 0.19
N VAL A 224 13.58 1.72 0.59
CA VAL A 224 12.86 2.22 1.75
C VAL A 224 13.20 1.33 2.95
N GLU A 225 13.57 1.94 4.06
CA GLU A 225 13.81 1.28 5.35
C GLU A 225 12.83 1.86 6.38
N LEU A 226 12.11 0.99 7.08
CA LEU A 226 11.23 1.36 8.18
C LEU A 226 11.53 0.48 9.39
N MET A 227 11.97 1.08 10.48
CA MET A 227 11.90 0.45 11.80
C MET A 227 10.54 0.81 12.39
N THR A 228 9.64 -0.16 12.49
CA THR A 228 8.35 0.04 13.15
C THR A 228 8.54 0.26 14.64
N ASP A 229 7.58 0.91 15.28
CA ASP A 229 7.53 1.02 16.74
C ASP A 229 6.70 -0.13 17.35
N ALA A 230 6.12 0.07 18.53
CA ALA A 230 5.33 -0.94 19.21
C ALA A 230 4.03 -1.33 18.48
N TRP A 231 3.50 -0.46 17.62
CA TRP A 231 2.22 -0.62 16.91
C TRP A 231 2.45 -0.58 15.38
N PRO A 232 3.06 -1.63 14.82
CA PRO A 232 3.41 -1.69 13.41
C PRO A 232 2.19 -1.55 12.48
N GLU A 233 1.01 -1.99 12.91
CA GLU A 233 -0.24 -1.91 12.13
C GLU A 233 -0.72 -0.49 11.83
N ASP A 234 -0.29 0.50 12.64
CA ASP A 234 -0.66 1.90 12.42
C ASP A 234 0.20 2.55 11.34
N ASN A 235 1.37 1.99 11.08
CA ASN A 235 2.35 2.53 10.16
C ASN A 235 2.05 2.09 8.72
N SER A 236 2.06 3.02 7.78
CA SER A 236 2.07 2.70 6.35
C SER A 236 2.79 3.77 5.54
N TRP A 237 3.30 3.45 4.36
CA TRP A 237 3.89 4.42 3.45
C TRP A 237 3.49 4.14 2.01
N PHE A 238 3.52 5.19 1.20
CA PHE A 238 3.40 5.08 -0.24
C PHE A 238 4.31 6.10 -0.94
N LEU A 239 4.59 5.86 -2.20
CA LEU A 239 5.47 6.64 -3.05
C LEU A 239 4.71 7.03 -4.31
N GLU A 240 4.70 8.31 -4.65
CA GLU A 240 4.09 8.84 -5.87
C GLU A 240 5.14 9.50 -6.77
N GLY A 241 4.91 9.46 -8.09
CA GLY A 241 5.63 10.29 -9.05
C GLY A 241 5.07 11.71 -9.13
N ASP A 242 5.80 12.61 -9.78
CA ASP A 242 5.39 14.00 -10.08
C ASP A 242 4.11 14.11 -10.94
N ASN A 243 3.74 13.05 -11.63
CA ASN A 243 2.47 12.88 -12.35
C ASN A 243 1.28 12.54 -11.43
N GLY A 244 1.49 12.41 -10.11
CA GLY A 244 0.46 12.04 -9.14
C GLY A 244 0.05 10.56 -9.18
N LYS A 245 0.83 9.70 -9.85
CA LYS A 245 0.62 8.25 -9.88
C LYS A 245 1.42 7.60 -8.76
N GLU A 246 0.77 6.81 -7.91
CA GLU A 246 1.48 6.00 -6.90
C GLU A 246 2.26 4.86 -7.60
N ILE A 247 3.51 4.71 -7.17
CA ILE A 247 4.55 3.84 -7.71
C ILE A 247 4.69 2.60 -6.83
N ALA A 248 4.62 2.77 -5.51
CA ALA A 248 4.67 1.69 -4.54
C ALA A 248 3.99 2.09 -3.24
N ALA A 249 3.45 1.11 -2.54
CA ALA A 249 2.95 1.26 -1.19
C ALA A 249 3.41 0.08 -0.35
N THR A 250 3.45 0.29 0.96
CA THR A 250 3.80 -0.75 1.90
C THR A 250 2.63 -1.65 2.22
N GLU A 251 2.93 -2.89 2.59
CA GLU A 251 1.93 -3.79 3.17
C GLU A 251 1.72 -3.49 4.65
N THR A 252 0.66 -4.03 5.27
CA THR A 252 0.51 -3.97 6.73
C THR A 252 1.73 -4.58 7.42
N PHE A 253 2.39 -3.82 8.30
CA PHE A 253 3.53 -4.35 9.03
C PHE A 253 3.08 -5.32 10.12
N THR A 254 3.70 -6.49 10.15
CA THR A 254 3.46 -7.49 11.20
C THR A 254 4.73 -7.64 12.05
N GLY A 255 4.68 -7.10 13.27
CA GLY A 255 5.73 -7.22 14.28
C GLY A 255 6.37 -5.88 14.63
N GLY A 256 6.17 -5.44 15.88
CA GLY A 256 6.69 -4.16 16.37
C GLY A 256 8.19 -4.17 16.65
N ASN A 257 8.81 -2.99 16.66
CA ASN A 257 10.25 -2.78 16.85
C ASN A 257 11.10 -3.62 15.89
N LYS A 258 10.67 -3.68 14.61
CA LYS A 258 11.29 -4.52 13.59
C LYS A 258 11.61 -3.70 12.35
N LEU A 259 12.79 -3.96 11.80
CA LEU A 259 13.23 -3.36 10.55
C LEU A 259 12.62 -4.08 9.35
N PHE A 260 11.94 -3.31 8.51
CA PHE A 260 11.47 -3.69 7.19
C PHE A 260 12.26 -2.92 6.14
N GLN A 261 12.61 -3.60 5.06
CA GLN A 261 13.34 -3.01 3.94
C GLN A 261 12.65 -3.44 2.65
N GLN A 262 12.43 -2.48 1.74
CA GLN A 262 11.83 -2.74 0.44
C GLN A 262 12.60 -1.99 -0.64
N GLU A 263 12.97 -2.70 -1.71
CA GLU A 263 13.47 -2.06 -2.93
C GLU A 263 12.29 -1.76 -3.86
N VAL A 264 12.24 -0.54 -4.40
CA VAL A 264 11.17 -0.06 -5.28
C VAL A 264 11.78 0.44 -6.58
N CYS A 265 11.26 -0.05 -7.71
CA CYS A 265 11.65 0.41 -9.04
C CYS A 265 10.91 1.70 -9.40
N LEU A 266 11.62 2.67 -9.98
CA LEU A 266 11.07 3.98 -10.31
C LEU A 266 10.83 4.13 -11.82
N PRO A 267 9.68 4.70 -12.25
CA PRO A 267 9.43 5.01 -13.65
C PRO A 267 10.41 6.08 -14.18
N GLU A 268 10.97 5.88 -15.37
CA GLU A 268 11.95 6.82 -15.96
C GLU A 268 11.38 8.21 -16.27
N ASN A 269 10.07 8.31 -16.45
CA ASN A 269 9.36 9.52 -16.86
C ASN A 269 9.06 10.49 -15.71
N CYS A 270 9.42 10.15 -14.46
CA CYS A 270 9.24 11.01 -13.30
C CYS A 270 10.57 11.68 -12.91
N LEU A 271 10.56 13.01 -12.73
CA LEU A 271 11.73 13.80 -12.29
C LEU A 271 11.71 14.05 -10.78
N GLN A 272 10.54 13.98 -10.17
CA GLN A 272 10.32 14.13 -8.74
C GLN A 272 9.43 13.02 -8.21
N TYR A 273 9.62 12.69 -6.94
CA TYR A 273 8.87 11.67 -6.24
C TYR A 273 8.43 12.21 -4.87
N THR A 274 7.26 11.79 -4.42
CA THR A 274 6.74 12.12 -3.09
C THR A 274 6.62 10.84 -2.30
N PHE A 275 7.41 10.70 -1.24
CA PHE A 275 7.25 9.64 -0.26
C PHE A 275 6.37 10.13 0.87
N THR A 276 5.31 9.39 1.14
CA THR A 276 4.37 9.66 2.22
C THR A 276 4.47 8.54 3.25
N ILE A 277 4.68 8.92 4.51
CA ILE A 277 4.54 8.03 5.67
C ILE A 277 3.28 8.43 6.43
N LEU A 278 2.52 7.44 6.87
CA LEU A 278 1.25 7.52 7.57
C LEU A 278 1.37 6.77 8.89
N ASP A 279 0.70 7.32 9.90
CA ASP A 279 0.50 6.69 11.20
C ASP A 279 -0.95 6.90 11.61
N SER A 280 -1.77 5.84 11.68
CA SER A 280 -3.22 6.00 11.91
C SER A 280 -3.57 6.45 13.32
N TYR A 281 -2.70 6.23 14.30
CA TYR A 281 -2.93 6.66 15.68
C TYR A 281 -2.61 8.14 15.90
N GLY A 282 -1.63 8.66 15.15
CA GLY A 282 -1.23 10.06 15.10
C GLY A 282 -0.08 10.42 16.03
N ASP A 283 0.56 9.46 16.69
CA ASP A 283 1.75 9.68 17.51
C ASP A 283 3.06 9.57 16.71
N GLY A 284 2.97 9.24 15.41
CA GLY A 284 4.09 9.14 14.49
C GLY A 284 4.80 7.81 14.64
N ILE A 285 6.12 7.78 14.46
CA ILE A 285 6.92 6.58 14.72
C ILE A 285 7.73 6.81 15.98
N THR A 286 7.39 6.08 17.05
CA THR A 286 7.91 6.35 18.39
C THR A 286 9.05 5.42 18.81
N GLY A 287 9.78 5.80 19.87
CA GLY A 287 10.84 4.99 20.47
C GLY A 287 12.05 4.79 19.57
N ASP A 288 12.45 3.54 19.33
CA ASP A 288 13.59 3.25 18.43
C ASP A 288 13.20 3.24 16.94
N GLY A 289 11.94 3.59 16.62
CA GLY A 289 11.41 3.56 15.27
C GLY A 289 11.85 4.73 14.37
N TYR A 290 11.92 4.47 13.06
CA TYR A 290 12.37 5.44 12.06
C TYR A 290 11.97 5.04 10.65
N TYR A 291 11.99 5.98 9.70
CA TYR A 291 11.92 5.72 8.27
C TYR A 291 13.04 6.42 7.51
N ARG A 292 13.59 5.75 6.49
CA ARG A 292 14.65 6.26 5.63
C ARG A 292 14.41 5.83 4.19
N VAL A 293 14.73 6.70 3.25
CA VAL A 293 14.73 6.36 1.82
C VAL A 293 16.11 6.63 1.26
N TYR A 294 16.65 5.66 0.53
CA TYR A 294 17.94 5.74 -0.14
C TYR A 294 17.74 5.68 -1.64
N ASP A 295 18.51 6.48 -2.38
CA ASP A 295 18.57 6.40 -3.85
C ASP A 295 19.37 5.18 -4.34
N ASN A 296 19.44 5.02 -5.67
CA ASN A 296 20.17 3.92 -6.31
C ASN A 296 21.68 3.93 -6.01
N CYS A 297 22.22 5.06 -5.55
CA CYS A 297 23.62 5.23 -5.19
C CYS A 297 23.88 5.01 -3.68
N GLY A 298 22.82 4.74 -2.90
CA GLY A 298 22.89 4.56 -1.45
C GLY A 298 22.91 5.87 -0.66
N THR A 299 22.65 7.02 -1.30
CA THR A 299 22.50 8.31 -0.61
C THR A 299 21.14 8.34 0.08
N MET A 300 21.10 8.72 1.35
CA MET A 300 19.86 8.90 2.08
C MET A 300 19.19 10.21 1.64
N VAL A 301 18.01 10.10 1.03
CA VAL A 301 17.24 11.24 0.50
C VAL A 301 16.05 11.60 1.39
N VAL A 302 15.58 10.68 2.24
CA VAL A 302 14.59 10.94 3.28
C VAL A 302 15.07 10.35 4.59
N ASN A 303 14.83 11.07 5.69
CA ASN A 303 15.08 10.60 7.04
C ASN A 303 14.02 11.17 7.99
N GLY A 304 13.44 10.31 8.81
CA GLY A 304 12.66 10.71 9.97
C GLY A 304 12.76 9.67 11.09
N ALA A 305 12.73 10.15 12.33
CA ALA A 305 12.80 9.35 13.54
C ALA A 305 12.04 10.04 14.68
N ASP A 306 11.77 9.26 15.73
CA ASP A 306 11.20 9.57 17.05
C ASP A 306 11.42 11.03 17.48
N ASP A 307 10.36 11.86 17.36
CA ASP A 307 10.14 13.11 18.13
C ASP A 307 9.01 14.02 17.56
N GLU A 308 8.24 13.60 16.56
CA GLU A 308 7.14 14.42 16.05
C GLU A 308 5.88 13.60 15.76
N SER A 309 4.80 13.88 16.48
CA SER A 309 3.47 13.29 16.23
C SER A 309 2.96 13.68 14.83
N PHE A 310 2.52 12.71 14.03
CA PHE A 310 1.88 12.97 12.74
C PHE A 310 0.88 11.86 12.40
N PHE A 311 -0.19 12.22 11.69
CA PHE A 311 -1.03 11.24 10.98
C PHE A 311 -0.51 10.96 9.55
N LYS A 312 0.12 11.97 8.96
CA LYS A 312 0.66 11.94 7.60
C LYS A 312 1.87 12.87 7.53
N ARG A 313 2.92 12.44 6.85
CA ARG A 313 4.07 13.28 6.49
C ARG A 313 4.55 12.97 5.09
N GLU A 314 4.81 14.03 4.33
CA GLU A 314 5.20 13.95 2.92
C GLU A 314 6.62 14.49 2.75
N HIS A 315 7.41 13.79 1.92
CA HIS A 315 8.77 14.17 1.56
C HIS A 315 8.90 14.15 0.05
N THR A 316 9.16 15.32 -0.54
CA THR A 316 9.49 15.42 -1.95
C THR A 316 10.98 15.17 -2.14
N MET A 317 11.33 14.23 -3.01
CA MET A 317 12.70 13.86 -3.34
C MET A 317 12.94 13.87 -4.85
N ALA A 318 14.17 14.19 -5.22
CA ALA A 318 14.69 13.97 -6.56
C ALA A 318 15.73 12.85 -6.47
N ILE A 319 15.72 11.94 -7.44
CA ILE A 319 16.62 10.78 -7.46
C ILE A 319 17.78 11.08 -8.40
N ASN A 320 19.01 10.90 -7.89
CA ASN A 320 20.20 11.05 -8.70
C ASN A 320 20.47 9.74 -9.44
N ASP A 321 20.30 9.76 -10.77
CA ASP A 321 20.51 8.58 -11.62
C ASP A 321 21.99 8.39 -12.02
N SER A 322 22.77 9.47 -11.92
CA SER A 322 24.21 9.39 -12.08
C SER A 322 24.85 9.00 -10.76
N CYS A 323 24.95 7.69 -10.51
CA CYS A 323 25.99 7.14 -9.64
C CYS A 323 27.34 7.28 -10.36
N GLY A 324 27.69 8.52 -10.70
CA GLY A 324 29.00 8.83 -11.21
C GLY A 324 30.01 8.44 -10.16
N ASP A 325 31.16 7.97 -10.63
CA ASP A 325 32.42 8.14 -9.93
C ASP A 325 32.59 9.63 -9.60
N GLU A 326 31.88 10.16 -8.61
CA GLU A 326 32.47 11.23 -7.84
C GLU A 326 33.69 10.60 -7.20
N PRO A 327 34.91 11.01 -7.57
CA PRO A 327 36.07 10.56 -6.84
C PRO A 327 35.76 10.86 -5.37
N PRO A 328 36.04 9.91 -4.44
CA PRO A 328 35.79 10.14 -3.02
C PRO A 328 36.29 11.54 -2.72
N VAL A 329 35.43 12.45 -2.25
CA VAL A 329 35.80 13.85 -2.02
C VAL A 329 37.10 13.79 -1.24
N TYR A 330 38.22 14.01 -1.95
CA TYR A 330 39.53 13.83 -1.40
C TYR A 330 39.84 15.15 -0.71
N CYS A 331 39.14 15.37 0.39
CA CYS A 331 39.51 16.37 1.35
C CYS A 331 40.76 15.82 2.05
N GLU A 332 41.85 16.56 1.93
CA GLU A 332 42.98 16.41 2.83
C GLU A 332 42.86 17.44 3.94
N ASP A 333 43.48 17.15 5.08
CA ASP A 333 43.79 18.21 6.03
C ASP A 333 44.72 19.21 5.34
N LYS A 334 44.26 20.45 5.12
CA LYS A 334 45.09 21.56 4.59
C LYS A 334 46.39 21.72 5.40
N ALA A 335 46.35 21.39 6.70
CA ALA A 335 47.54 21.24 7.51
C ALA A 335 48.13 19.82 7.36
N GLN A 336 49.00 19.64 6.36
CA GLN A 336 49.66 18.35 6.06
C GLN A 336 50.62 17.87 7.18
N GLU A 337 51.07 18.75 8.08
CA GLU A 337 51.93 18.43 9.21
C GLU A 337 51.48 19.09 10.53
N SER A 338 52.12 18.71 11.65
CA SER A 338 51.83 19.29 12.96
C SER A 338 52.04 20.81 13.01
N PHE A 339 51.00 21.56 13.40
CA PHE A 339 50.99 23.02 13.39
C PHE A 339 50.92 23.62 14.80
N GLN A 340 51.41 24.86 14.95
CA GLN A 340 51.43 25.57 16.23
C GLN A 340 50.23 26.52 16.35
N TRP A 341 49.34 26.23 17.28
CA TRP A 341 48.17 27.06 17.62
C TRP A 341 48.47 28.31 18.48
N LYS A 342 49.70 28.43 19.00
CA LYS A 342 50.19 29.55 19.81
C LYS A 342 51.64 29.83 19.43
N LYS A 343 52.07 31.10 19.38
CA LYS A 343 53.46 31.53 19.05
C LYS A 343 54.57 30.85 19.86
N LYS A 344 54.25 30.18 20.98
CA LYS A 344 55.18 29.40 21.83
C LYS A 344 54.64 28.00 22.20
N GLY A 345 53.68 27.46 21.45
CA GLY A 345 53.00 26.20 21.74
C GLY A 345 53.64 24.98 21.08
N LYS A 346 53.47 23.79 21.66
CA LYS A 346 53.84 22.52 21.01
C LYS A 346 53.05 22.33 19.71
N LYS A 347 53.74 21.89 18.64
CA LYS A 347 53.11 21.48 17.38
C LYS A 347 52.20 20.27 17.62
N ARG A 348 51.00 20.28 17.03
CA ARG A 348 50.01 19.18 17.13
C ARG A 348 49.42 18.91 15.75
N SER A 349 49.10 17.64 15.46
CA SER A 349 48.49 17.21 14.19
C SER A 349 46.97 17.32 14.23
N CYS A 350 46.34 17.32 13.05
CA CYS A 350 44.89 17.28 12.91
C CYS A 350 44.25 16.08 13.64
N LYS A 351 44.84 14.89 13.52
CA LYS A 351 44.44 13.69 14.29
C LYS A 351 44.42 13.91 15.81
N HIS A 352 45.36 14.69 16.35
CA HIS A 352 45.39 14.99 17.78
C HIS A 352 44.20 15.84 18.22
N PHE A 353 43.78 16.80 17.39
CA PHE A 353 42.66 17.69 17.70
C PHE A 353 41.31 16.98 17.53
N ALA A 354 41.18 16.16 16.48
CA ALA A 354 40.05 15.29 16.25
C ALA A 354 39.79 14.38 17.45
N LYS A 355 40.82 13.62 17.89
CA LYS A 355 40.73 12.72 19.05
C LYS A 355 40.37 13.41 20.38
N LYS A 356 40.50 14.74 20.46
CA LYS A 356 40.15 15.54 21.65
C LYS A 356 38.88 16.38 21.48
N ASN A 357 38.09 16.16 20.43
CA ASN A 357 36.87 16.93 20.11
C ASN A 357 37.11 18.45 20.05
N LYS A 358 38.21 18.89 19.44
CA LYS A 358 38.59 20.31 19.34
C LYS A 358 38.39 20.93 17.96
N CYS A 359 37.67 20.25 17.06
CA CYS A 359 37.43 20.71 15.70
C CYS A 359 36.72 22.07 15.61
N ASN A 360 35.85 22.40 16.58
CA ASN A 360 35.13 23.68 16.64
C ASN A 360 35.86 24.80 17.40
N LYS A 361 37.15 24.63 17.75
CA LYS A 361 37.92 25.68 18.42
C LYS A 361 38.48 26.67 17.39
N LYS A 362 38.37 27.97 17.68
CA LYS A 362 39.11 29.01 16.96
C LYS A 362 40.58 28.98 17.36
N ILE A 363 41.45 29.09 16.37
CA ILE A 363 42.89 29.23 16.52
C ILE A 363 43.35 30.43 15.70
N ARG A 364 44.47 31.03 16.09
CA ARG A 364 45.09 32.10 15.33
C ARG A 364 46.25 31.54 14.50
N THR A 365 46.16 31.66 13.18
CA THR A 365 47.19 31.18 12.24
C THR A 365 48.39 32.12 12.23
N SER A 366 49.51 31.67 11.65
CA SER A 366 50.78 32.43 11.60
C SER A 366 50.68 33.75 10.85
N ASP A 367 49.72 33.86 9.92
CA ASP A 367 49.33 35.07 9.19
C ASP A 367 48.44 36.03 10.01
N GLY A 368 48.11 35.68 11.26
CA GLY A 368 47.33 36.52 12.17
C GLY A 368 45.82 36.44 12.00
N ARG A 369 45.29 35.55 11.15
CA ARG A 369 43.84 35.31 11.02
C ARG A 369 43.33 34.34 12.09
N ASP A 370 42.09 34.54 12.54
CA ASP A 370 41.41 33.59 13.42
C ASP A 370 40.61 32.62 12.53
N THR A 371 40.91 31.32 12.61
CA THR A 371 40.28 30.26 11.82
C THR A 371 39.85 29.10 12.73
N PHE A 372 38.84 28.33 12.36
CA PHE A 372 38.48 27.13 13.10
C PHE A 372 39.38 25.95 12.76
N VAL A 373 39.61 25.04 13.71
CA VAL A 373 40.44 23.84 13.48
C VAL A 373 39.90 23.00 12.33
N TRP A 374 38.57 22.85 12.22
CA TRP A 374 37.97 22.08 11.13
C TRP A 374 38.25 22.67 9.74
N GLN A 375 38.48 23.99 9.62
CA GLN A 375 38.82 24.63 8.34
C GLN A 375 40.24 24.34 7.86
N LEU A 376 41.10 23.79 8.73
CA LEU A 376 42.46 23.33 8.39
C LEU A 376 42.59 21.80 8.41
N CYS A 377 41.65 21.13 9.08
CA CYS A 377 41.67 19.71 9.38
C CYS A 377 40.36 19.06 8.92
N GLU A 378 39.91 19.39 7.71
CA GLU A 378 38.59 19.02 7.18
C GLU A 378 38.38 17.50 7.20
N LYS A 379 39.41 16.73 6.79
CA LYS A 379 39.39 15.27 6.81
C LYS A 379 39.39 14.70 8.22
N SER A 380 40.32 15.14 9.07
CA SER A 380 40.42 14.64 10.45
C SER A 380 39.21 15.02 11.30
N CYS A 381 38.48 16.08 10.94
CA CYS A 381 37.30 16.55 11.65
C CYS A 381 35.97 16.11 11.02
N GLU A 382 36.00 15.25 10.00
CA GLU A 382 34.80 14.72 9.31
C GLU A 382 33.87 15.85 8.80
N ARG A 383 34.47 16.94 8.28
CA ARG A 383 33.76 18.13 7.78
C ARG A 383 34.07 18.45 6.33
N CYS A 384 34.21 17.42 5.51
CA CYS A 384 34.46 17.58 4.09
C CYS A 384 33.21 18.19 3.42
N GLY A 385 33.35 19.42 2.90
CA GLY A 385 32.24 20.16 2.26
C GLY A 385 31.43 21.10 3.17
N ALA A 386 31.93 21.43 4.38
CA ALA A 386 31.23 22.28 5.37
C ALA A 386 31.57 23.78 5.32
#